data_AF-T0ZT01-F1
#
_entry.id   AF-T0ZT01-F1
#
_cell.length_a   1.000
_cell.length_b   1.000
_cell.length_c   1.000
_cell.angle_alpha   90.00
_cell.angle_beta   90.00
_cell.angle_gamma   90.00
#
_symmetry.space_group_name_H-M   'P 1'
#
loop_
_entity.id
_entity.type
_entity.pdbx_description
1 polymer ?
#
loop_
_entity_poly.entity_id
_entity_poly.type
_entity_poly.pdbx_seq_one_letter_code
_entity_poly.pdbx_strand_id
1 'polypeptide(L)'
;AETPSNPLLELVDIAALAELAHAHGALLAIDNCLCTPALQRPLALGADLVIHSATKYLDGQGRCLGGAVVGDAERVGKDIFGFLRSAGPSMSPFNAWVFLKGLETLRLRMRAHCENAQR
;
A
#
# COMPACT_ATOMS: atom_id res chain seq x y z
N ALA A 1 5.32 2.55 9.36
CA ALA A 1 4.12 2.49 10.23
C ALA A 1 2.94 1.88 9.46
N GLU A 2 1.90 1.48 10.18
CA GLU A 2 0.65 0.96 9.61
C GLU A 2 -0.50 1.81 10.17
N THR A 3 -1.43 2.25 9.32
CA THR A 3 -2.58 3.04 9.75
C THR A 3 -3.75 2.90 8.77
N PRO A 4 -4.92 2.44 9.24
CA PRO A 4 -5.20 1.86 10.55
C PRO A 4 -4.41 0.57 10.82
N SER A 5 -4.05 0.29 12.07
CA SER A 5 -3.36 -0.95 12.46
C SER A 5 -4.25 -2.19 12.40
N ASN A 6 -3.68 -3.36 12.16
CA ASN A 6 -4.39 -4.64 12.22
C ASN A 6 -3.98 -5.44 13.48
N PRO A 7 -4.93 -5.89 14.33
CA PRO A 7 -6.39 -5.82 14.20
C PRO A 7 -7.07 -4.64 14.93
N LEU A 8 -6.31 -3.84 15.68
CA LEU A 8 -6.87 -2.88 16.64
C LEU A 8 -7.38 -1.57 16.01
N LEU A 9 -7.08 -1.34 14.73
CA LEU A 9 -7.47 -0.14 13.96
C LEU A 9 -6.96 1.17 14.56
N GLU A 10 -5.80 1.13 15.22
CA GLU A 10 -5.16 2.32 15.75
C GLU A 10 -4.68 3.22 14.61
N LEU A 11 -4.84 4.53 14.79
CA LEU A 11 -4.51 5.53 13.80
C LEU A 11 -3.20 6.23 14.16
N VAL A 12 -2.43 6.57 13.13
CA VAL A 12 -1.27 7.46 13.26
C VAL A 12 -1.42 8.66 12.31
N ASP A 13 -0.93 9.81 12.75
CA ASP A 13 -0.78 10.97 11.88
C ASP A 13 0.44 10.78 10.99
N ILE A 14 0.20 10.51 9.71
CA ILE A 14 1.25 10.24 8.73
C ILE A 14 2.12 11.49 8.52
N ALA A 15 1.55 12.69 8.52
CA ALA A 15 2.29 13.91 8.26
C ALA A 15 3.24 14.24 9.42
N ALA A 16 2.72 14.18 10.65
CA ALA A 16 3.55 14.38 11.85
C ALA A 16 4.67 13.32 11.94
N LEU A 17 4.37 12.06 11.57
CA LEU A 17 5.36 11.00 11.56
C LEU A 17 6.42 11.21 10.46
N ALA A 18 6.04 11.74 9.30
CA ALA A 18 6.96 12.07 8.21
C ALA A 18 7.95 13.15 8.66
N GLU A 19 7.45 14.24 9.27
CA GLU A 19 8.30 15.29 9.83
C GLU A 19 9.30 14.74 10.84
N LEU A 20 8.85 13.88 11.76
CA LEU A 20 9.71 13.27 12.76
C LEU A 20 10.80 12.37 12.14
N ALA A 21 10.42 11.54 11.16
CA ALA A 21 11.34 10.65 10.48
C ALA A 21 12.42 11.44 9.72
N HIS A 22 11.99 12.44 8.95
CA HIS A 22 12.88 13.28 8.14
C HIS A 22 13.80 14.14 9.01
N ALA A 23 13.32 14.64 10.16
CA ALA A 23 14.16 15.36 11.13
C ALA A 23 15.34 14.53 11.67
N HIS A 24 15.25 13.20 11.60
CA HIS A 24 16.29 12.27 12.03
C HIS A 24 16.97 11.53 10.86
N GLY A 25 16.75 11.97 9.62
CA GLY A 25 17.34 11.35 8.42
C GLY A 25 16.82 9.93 8.14
N ALA A 26 15.65 9.57 8.66
CA ALA A 26 15.02 8.26 8.43
C ALA A 26 13.97 8.34 7.31
N LEU A 27 13.76 7.22 6.62
CA LEU A 27 12.69 7.08 5.64
C LEU A 27 11.39 6.62 6.31
N LEU A 28 10.26 7.13 5.83
CA LEU A 28 8.94 6.69 6.28
C LEU A 28 8.28 5.78 5.23
N ALA A 29 8.10 4.51 5.58
CA ALA A 29 7.25 3.57 4.85
C ALA A 29 5.89 3.42 5.55
N ILE A 30 4.79 3.52 4.79
CA ILE A 30 3.43 3.29 5.28
C ILE A 30 2.84 2.03 4.65
N ASP A 31 2.48 1.05 5.48
CA ASP A 31 1.59 -0.02 5.07
C ASP A 31 0.17 0.54 4.95
N ASN A 32 -0.36 0.52 3.73
CA ASN A 32 -1.66 1.07 3.37
C ASN A 32 -2.63 -0.03 2.90
N CYS A 33 -2.49 -1.26 3.41
CA CYS A 33 -3.31 -2.41 3.07
C CYS A 33 -4.81 -2.18 3.30
N LEU A 34 -5.19 -1.65 4.46
CA LEU A 34 -6.59 -1.50 4.87
C LEU A 34 -7.31 -0.40 4.07
N CYS A 35 -6.71 0.78 3.99
CA CYS A 35 -7.33 1.91 3.31
C CYS A 35 -7.25 1.83 1.80
N THR A 36 -6.18 1.24 1.24
CA THR A 36 -5.82 1.29 -0.19
C THR A 36 -5.66 2.74 -0.70
N PRO A 37 -5.23 2.94 -1.96
CA PRO A 37 -5.21 4.29 -2.56
C PRO A 37 -6.59 4.94 -2.69
N ALA A 38 -7.68 4.17 -2.54
CA ALA A 38 -9.04 4.69 -2.65
C ALA A 38 -9.44 5.58 -1.46
N LEU A 39 -8.92 5.29 -0.25
CA LEU A 39 -9.27 6.01 0.98
C LEU A 39 -8.10 6.82 1.57
N GLN A 40 -6.85 6.40 1.34
CA GLN A 40 -5.68 7.05 1.92
C GLN A 40 -4.53 7.10 0.90
N ARG A 41 -3.88 8.27 0.78
CA ARG A 41 -2.74 8.49 -0.13
C ARG A 41 -1.50 8.95 0.66
N PRO A 42 -0.76 8.03 1.32
CA PRO A 42 0.32 8.40 2.23
C PRO A 42 1.45 9.20 1.61
N LEU A 43 1.76 8.99 0.31
CA LEU A 43 2.78 9.78 -0.39
C LEU A 43 2.43 11.28 -0.42
N ALA A 44 1.13 11.62 -0.49
CA ALA A 44 0.67 13.01 -0.43
C ALA A 44 0.74 13.60 1.00
N LEU A 45 1.01 12.75 2.00
CA LEU A 45 1.13 13.11 3.42
C LEU A 45 2.59 13.04 3.90
N GLY A 46 3.57 12.92 3.00
CA GLY A 46 4.99 12.94 3.33
C GLY A 46 5.67 11.57 3.51
N ALA A 47 4.96 10.46 3.33
CA ALA A 47 5.62 9.15 3.31
C ALA A 47 6.55 9.00 2.08
N ASP A 48 7.70 8.34 2.26
CA ASP A 48 8.64 8.04 1.19
C ASP A 48 8.22 6.79 0.40
N LEU A 49 7.65 5.81 1.09
CA LEU A 49 7.22 4.53 0.52
C LEU A 49 5.83 4.16 1.00
N VAL A 50 5.06 3.53 0.11
CA VAL A 50 3.78 2.88 0.44
C VAL A 50 3.87 1.42 0.10
N ILE A 51 3.48 0.58 1.05
CA ILE A 51 3.46 -0.87 0.92
C ILE A 51 2.01 -1.33 0.87
N HIS A 52 1.71 -2.23 -0.06
CA HIS A 52 0.41 -2.88 -0.17
C HIS A 52 0.57 -4.40 -0.22
N SER A 53 -0.27 -5.10 0.55
CA SER A 53 -0.67 -6.47 0.27
C SER A 53 -1.78 -6.43 -0.79
N ALA A 54 -1.43 -6.76 -2.03
CA ALA A 54 -2.38 -6.78 -3.14
C ALA A 54 -3.47 -7.85 -2.96
N THR A 55 -3.17 -8.90 -2.18
CA THR A 55 -4.07 -9.99 -1.80
C THR A 55 -5.36 -9.51 -1.12
N LYS A 56 -5.33 -8.35 -0.46
CA LYS A 56 -6.47 -7.83 0.33
C LYS A 56 -7.44 -7.08 -0.58
N TYR A 57 -7.65 -5.80 -0.32
CA TYR A 57 -8.66 -5.01 -1.02
C TYR A 57 -8.29 -4.67 -2.48
N LEU A 58 -7.01 -4.72 -2.88
CA LEU A 58 -6.62 -4.47 -4.28
C LEU A 58 -7.16 -5.58 -5.19
N ASP A 59 -7.00 -6.84 -4.81
CA ASP A 59 -7.73 -7.96 -5.42
C ASP A 59 -9.23 -7.89 -5.14
N GLY A 60 -9.59 -7.79 -3.86
CA GLY A 60 -10.95 -7.69 -3.38
C GLY A 60 -11.79 -8.96 -3.45
N GLN A 61 -11.21 -10.09 -3.90
CA GLN A 61 -11.93 -11.35 -4.11
C GLN A 61 -11.20 -12.60 -3.59
N GLY A 62 -9.99 -12.47 -3.02
CA GLY A 62 -9.22 -13.58 -2.44
C GLY A 62 -8.64 -14.56 -3.47
N ARG A 63 -8.37 -14.12 -4.70
CA ARG A 63 -7.99 -14.96 -5.86
C ARG A 63 -6.49 -15.16 -5.99
N CYS A 64 -5.69 -14.16 -5.65
CA CYS A 64 -4.24 -14.17 -5.90
C CYS A 64 -3.46 -13.58 -4.73
N LEU A 65 -2.25 -14.10 -4.50
CA LEU A 65 -1.27 -13.54 -3.57
C LEU A 65 -0.37 -12.54 -4.30
N GLY A 66 -0.10 -11.40 -3.67
CA GLY A 66 0.84 -10.41 -4.19
C GLY A 66 1.05 -9.22 -3.27
N GLY A 67 2.06 -8.42 -3.61
CA GLY A 67 2.36 -7.16 -2.94
C GLY A 67 2.87 -6.10 -3.92
N ALA A 68 2.85 -4.85 -3.49
CA ALA A 68 3.38 -3.72 -4.24
C ALA A 68 4.10 -2.75 -3.29
N VAL A 69 5.21 -2.18 -3.77
CA VAL A 69 5.88 -1.05 -3.13
C VAL A 69 5.82 0.13 -4.10
N VAL A 70 5.35 1.27 -3.60
CA VAL A 70 5.12 2.49 -4.39
C VAL A 70 5.91 3.64 -3.76
N GLY A 71 6.57 4.43 -4.60
CA GLY A 71 7.48 5.51 -4.19
C GLY A 71 8.14 6.14 -5.41
N ASP A 72 9.17 6.95 -5.20
CA ASP A 72 9.89 7.63 -6.28
C ASP A 72 10.80 6.69 -7.10
N ALA A 73 11.28 7.20 -8.24
CA ALA A 73 12.10 6.45 -9.19
C ALA A 73 13.50 6.12 -8.67
N GLU A 74 14.04 6.87 -7.72
CA GLU A 74 15.36 6.58 -7.13
C GLU A 74 15.24 5.35 -6.23
N ARG A 75 14.35 5.41 -5.24
CA ARG A 75 14.19 4.36 -4.22
C ARG A 75 13.56 3.10 -4.82
N VAL A 76 12.47 3.25 -5.56
CA VAL A 76 11.76 2.10 -6.14
C VAL A 76 12.46 1.58 -7.39
N GLY A 77 12.85 2.50 -8.29
CA GLY A 77 13.41 2.14 -9.59
C GLY A 77 14.86 1.67 -9.56
N LYS A 78 15.63 2.02 -8.53
CA LYS A 78 17.01 1.54 -8.38
C LYS A 78 17.18 0.58 -7.21
N ASP A 79 16.98 1.04 -5.98
CA ASP A 79 17.34 0.24 -4.79
C ASP A 79 16.46 -1.01 -4.66
N ILE A 80 15.13 -0.80 -4.66
CA ILE A 80 14.17 -1.90 -4.57
C ILE A 80 14.24 -2.77 -5.82
N PHE A 81 14.31 -2.17 -7.02
CA PHE A 81 14.44 -2.93 -8.26
C PHE A 81 15.71 -3.80 -8.29
N GLY A 82 16.84 -3.29 -7.81
CA GLY A 82 18.09 -4.03 -7.68
C GLY A 82 17.93 -5.26 -6.79
N PHE A 83 17.22 -5.11 -5.67
CA PHE A 83 16.85 -6.24 -4.81
C PHE A 83 15.90 -7.22 -5.50
N LEU A 84 14.82 -6.75 -6.13
CA LEU A 84 13.86 -7.61 -6.85
C LEU A 84 14.54 -8.46 -7.92
N ARG A 85 15.46 -7.85 -8.68
CA ARG A 85 16.24 -8.52 -9.73
C ARG A 85 17.16 -9.60 -9.15
N SER A 86 17.74 -9.36 -7.98
CA SER A 86 18.77 -10.22 -7.40
C SER A 86 18.19 -11.33 -6.54
N ALA A 87 17.19 -11.04 -5.73
CA ALA A 87 16.56 -11.96 -4.78
C ALA A 87 15.37 -12.72 -5.38
N GLY A 88 14.79 -12.23 -6.49
CA GLY A 88 13.71 -12.91 -7.21
C GLY A 88 12.30 -12.89 -6.61
N PRO A 89 11.89 -12.04 -5.62
CA PRO A 89 10.50 -11.98 -5.16
C PRO A 89 9.62 -11.24 -6.20
N SER A 90 9.46 -11.83 -7.38
CA SER A 90 8.70 -11.29 -8.50
C SER A 90 7.30 -11.90 -8.56
N MET A 91 6.32 -11.07 -8.94
CA MET A 91 4.93 -11.49 -9.08
C MET A 91 4.69 -12.23 -10.40
N SER A 92 3.84 -13.27 -10.37
CA SER A 92 3.32 -13.89 -11.60
C SER A 92 2.61 -12.84 -12.48
N PRO A 93 2.84 -12.83 -13.80
CA PRO A 93 2.16 -11.90 -14.71
C PRO A 93 0.64 -12.10 -14.71
N PHE A 94 0.18 -13.34 -14.49
CA PHE A 94 -1.25 -13.62 -14.35
C PHE A 94 -1.82 -12.99 -13.08
N ASN A 95 -1.14 -13.11 -11.94
CA ASN A 95 -1.57 -12.45 -10.69
C ASN A 95 -1.59 -10.93 -10.86
N ALA A 96 -0.57 -10.37 -11.52
CA ALA A 96 -0.52 -8.94 -11.83
C ALA A 96 -1.73 -8.48 -12.66
N TRP A 97 -2.12 -9.25 -13.68
CA TRP A 97 -3.33 -8.99 -14.47
C TRP A 97 -4.61 -9.08 -13.63
N VAL A 98 -4.74 -10.10 -12.76
CA VAL A 98 -5.88 -10.24 -11.85
C VAL A 98 -6.03 -9.02 -10.94
N PHE A 99 -4.93 -8.54 -10.35
CA PHE A 99 -4.95 -7.33 -9.54
C PHE A 99 -5.30 -6.09 -10.36
N LEU A 100 -4.74 -5.94 -11.56
CA LEU A 100 -5.07 -4.83 -12.46
C LEU A 100 -6.58 -4.77 -12.76
N LYS A 101 -7.21 -5.93 -13.03
CA LYS A 101 -8.67 -6.02 -13.18
C LYS A 101 -9.43 -5.70 -11.88
N GLY A 102 -8.89 -6.10 -10.72
CA GLY A 102 -9.45 -5.74 -9.41
C GLY A 102 -9.48 -4.23 -9.18
N LEU A 103 -8.45 -3.50 -9.61
CA LEU A 103 -8.32 -2.05 -9.42
C LEU A 103 -9.42 -1.24 -10.11
N GLU A 104 -9.96 -1.70 -11.25
CA GLU A 104 -11.03 -1.02 -12.01
C GLU A 104 -12.28 -0.78 -11.16
N THR A 105 -12.54 -1.65 -10.18
CA THR A 105 -13.71 -1.56 -9.29
C THR A 105 -13.36 -1.16 -7.87
N LEU A 106 -12.08 -0.89 -7.57
CA LEU A 106 -11.58 -0.66 -6.21
C LEU A 106 -12.37 0.45 -5.51
N ARG A 107 -12.58 1.58 -6.17
CA ARG A 107 -13.29 2.72 -5.57
C ARG A 107 -14.74 2.39 -5.20
N LEU A 108 -15.44 1.68 -6.08
CA LEU A 108 -16.82 1.27 -5.86
C LEU A 108 -16.92 0.28 -4.69
N ARG A 109 -16.02 -0.71 -4.67
CA ARG A 109 -15.95 -1.72 -3.59
C ARG A 109 -15.62 -1.09 -2.24
N MET A 110 -14.59 -0.24 -2.17
CA MET A 110 -14.20 0.41 -0.92
C MET A 110 -15.30 1.30 -0.36
N ARG A 111 -16.04 2.03 -1.22
CA ARG A 111 -17.21 2.79 -0.78
C ARG A 111 -18.27 1.87 -0.13
N ALA A 112 -18.63 0.77 -0.81
CA ALA A 112 -19.60 -0.19 -0.27
C ALA A 112 -19.11 -0.86 1.03
N HIS A 113 -17.80 -1.18 1.14
CA HIS A 113 -17.22 -1.72 2.37
C HIS A 113 -17.37 -0.74 3.54
N CYS A 114 -17.04 0.55 3.33
CA CYS A 114 -17.21 1.57 4.37
C CYS A 114 -18.69 1.76 4.76
N GLU A 115 -19.58 1.88 3.77
CA GLU A 115 -21.03 2.03 4.01
C GLU A 115 -21.62 0.86 4.80
N ASN A 116 -21.18 -0.38 4.51
CA ASN A 116 -21.64 -1.56 5.25
C ASN A 116 -21.04 -1.65 6.65
N ALA A 117 -19.79 -1.24 6.85
CA ALA A 117 -19.12 -1.29 8.16
C ALA A 117 -19.63 -0.24 9.16
N GLN A 118 -20.25 0.83 8.68
CA GLN A 118 -20.84 1.90 9.51
C GLN A 118 -22.28 1.61 9.96
N ARG A 119 -22.89 0.53 9.46
CA ARG A 119 -24.24 0.07 9.84
C ARG A 119 -24.15 -0.89 11.01
#